data_AF-A0A383DM84-F1
#
_entry.id   AF-A0A383DM84-F1
#
_cell.length_a   1.000
_cell.length_b   1.000
_cell.length_c   1.000
_cell.angle_alpha   90.00
_cell.angle_beta   90.00
_cell.angle_gamma   90.00
#
_symmetry.space_group_name_H-M   'P 1'
#
loop_
_entity.id
_entity.type
_entity.pdbx_description
1 polymer ?
#
loop_
_entity_poly.entity_id
_entity_poly.type
_entity_poly.pdbx_seq_one_letter_code
_entity_poly.pdbx_strand_id
1 'polypeptide(L)' 'MKILVYIQQDQGNISSISLEALTGAQEIAAQTGGSVTAVTFNSQAGERLTVYDLTEILVV' A
#
# COMPACT_ATOMS: atom_id res chain seq x y z
N MET A 1 0.13 -1.43 15.78
CA MET A 1 0.97 -0.38 15.12
C MET A 1 0.34 -0.02 13.77
N LYS A 2 0.40 1.23 13.33
CA LYS A 2 -0.08 1.62 11.98
C LYS A 2 1.12 1.85 11.05
N ILE A 3 1.12 1.19 9.90
CA ILE A 3 2.18 1.31 8.88
C ILE A 3 1.58 1.97 7.66
N LEU A 4 2.17 3.09 7.23
CA LEU A 4 1.79 3.76 5.99
C LEU A 4 2.82 3.42 4.92
N VAL A 5 2.35 2.95 3.77
CA VAL A 5 3.20 2.60 2.62
C VAL A 5 2.89 3.56 1.48
N TYR A 6 3.88 4.35 1.09
CA TYR A 6 3.75 5.19 -0.09
C TYR A 6 3.86 4.35 -1.36
N ILE A 7 2.91 4.55 -2.27
CA ILE A 7 2.81 3.84 -3.54
C ILE A 7 3.25 4.79 -4.65
N GLN A 8 4.50 4.59 -5.07
CA GLN A 8 5.04 5.21 -6.27
C GLN A 8 4.45 4.53 -7.51
N GLN A 9 4.06 5.34 -8.48
CA GLN A 9 3.48 4.88 -9.73
C GLN A 9 3.92 5.79 -10.89
N ASP A 10 3.87 5.24 -12.10
CA ASP A 10 3.92 6.00 -13.35
C ASP A 10 2.70 5.65 -14.21
N GLN A 11 1.86 6.64 -14.51
CA GLN A 11 0.60 6.47 -15.26
C GLN A 11 -0.27 5.30 -14.76
N GLY A 12 -0.45 5.19 -13.44
CA GLY A 12 -1.22 4.12 -12.78
C GLY A 12 -0.51 2.77 -12.70
N ASN A 13 0.71 2.66 -13.22
CA ASN A 13 1.56 1.48 -13.06
C ASN A 13 2.37 1.58 -11.79
N ILE A 14 2.00 0.76 -10.81
CA ILE A 14 2.65 0.72 -9.51
C ILE A 14 4.07 0.17 -9.67
N SER A 15 5.05 0.86 -9.08
CA SER A 15 6.45 0.43 -9.05
C SER A 15 6.58 -0.88 -8.27
N SER A 16 7.39 -1.82 -8.78
CA SER A 16 7.68 -3.08 -8.09
C SER A 16 8.24 -2.86 -6.68
N ILE A 17 9.04 -1.80 -6.49
CA ILE A 17 9.61 -1.45 -5.18
C ILE A 17 8.49 -1.11 -4.17
N SER A 18 7.44 -0.43 -4.61
CA SER A 18 6.28 -0.14 -3.75
C SER A 18 5.51 -1.40 -3.39
N LEU A 19 5.43 -2.38 -4.30
CA LEU A 19 4.80 -3.67 -4.01
C LEU A 19 5.62 -4.50 -3.00
N GLU A 20 6.95 -4.50 -3.13
CA GLU A 20 7.84 -5.13 -2.15
C GLU A 20 7.74 -4.47 -0.77
N ALA A 21 7.72 -3.13 -0.73
CA ALA A 21 7.52 -2.39 0.52
C ALA A 21 6.15 -2.69 1.16
N LEU A 22 5.11 -2.86 0.34
CA LEU A 22 3.78 -3.24 0.80
C LEU A 22 3.77 -4.63 1.43
N THR A 23 4.39 -5.62 0.77
CA THR A 23 4.52 -6.99 1.29
C THR A 23 5.28 -6.99 2.62
N GLY A 24 6.42 -6.30 2.70
CA GLY A 24 7.19 -6.20 3.94
C GLY A 24 6.40 -5.53 5.07
N ALA A 25 5.62 -4.49 4.76
CA ALA A 25 4.73 -3.87 5.73
C ALA A 25 3.65 -4.83 6.24
N GLN A 26 3.07 -5.65 5.36
CA GLN A 26 2.07 -6.65 5.74
C GLN A 26 2.68 -7.72 6.65
N GLU A 27 3.90 -8.19 6.37
CA GLU A 27 4.62 -9.14 7.24
C GLU A 27 4.87 -8.56 8.63
N ILE A 28 5.29 -7.29 8.72
CA ILE A 28 5.51 -6.60 10.00
C ILE A 28 4.17 -6.41 10.74
N ALA A 29 3.11 -6.03 10.03
CA ALA A 29 1.78 -5.86 10.62
C ALA A 29 1.26 -7.19 11.19
N ALA A 30 1.43 -8.30 10.48
CA ALA A 30 1.03 -9.63 10.94
C ALA A 30 1.74 -10.04 12.23
N GLN A 31 3.03 -9.74 12.37
CA GLN A 31 3.83 -10.06 13.57
C GLN A 31 3.50 -9.15 14.77
N THR A 32 3.04 -7.93 14.51
CA THR A 32 2.86 -6.90 15.55
C THR A 32 1.40 -6.64 15.92
N GLY A 33 0.45 -7.38 15.32
CA GLY A 33 -0.98 -7.07 15.41
C GLY A 33 -1.30 -5.66 14.89
N GLY A 34 -0.55 -5.23 13.87
CA GLY A 34 -0.66 -3.93 13.24
C GLY A 34 -1.62 -3.90 12.05
N SER A 35 -1.65 -2.74 11.39
CA SER A 35 -2.46 -2.49 10.20
C SER A 35 -1.62 -1.77 9.14
N VAL A 36 -1.93 -2.02 7.86
CA VAL A 36 -1.26 -1.37 6.73
C VAL A 36 -2.26 -0.46 6.01
N THR A 37 -1.84 0.77 5.75
CA THR A 37 -2.55 1.75 4.93
C THR A 37 -1.68 2.11 3.73
N ALA A 38 -2.19 1.95 2.52
CA ALA A 38 -1.49 2.40 1.32
C ALA A 38 -1.83 3.87 1.03
N VAL A 39 -0.84 4.65 0.59
CA VAL A 39 -1.00 6.08 0.26
C VAL A 39 -0.55 6.32 -1.17
N THR A 40 -1.39 6.92 -1.99
CA THR A 40 -1.07 7.25 -3.38
C THR A 40 -1.71 8.58 -3.80
N PHE A 41 -1.09 9.26 -4.76
CA PHE A 41 -1.62 10.50 -5.36
C PHE A 41 -2.28 10.23 -6.73
N ASN A 42 -2.69 8.99 -6.98
CA ASN A 42 -3.26 8.57 -8.25
C ASN A 42 -4.41 7.59 -8.03
N SER A 43 -5.61 7.96 -8.47
CA SER A 43 -6.83 7.17 -8.28
C SER A 43 -6.77 5.81 -8.96
N GLN A 44 -6.18 5.71 -10.15
CA GLN A 44 -6.04 4.45 -10.87
C GLN A 44 -5.13 3.46 -10.12
N ALA A 45 -4.03 3.94 -9.56
CA ALA A 45 -3.20 3.13 -8.68
C ALA A 45 -3.96 2.73 -7.41
N GLY A 46 -4.75 3.65 -6.84
CA GLY A 46 -5.67 3.39 -5.71
C GLY A 46 -6.62 2.23 -5.96
N GLU A 47 -7.29 2.22 -7.11
CA GLU A 47 -8.20 1.14 -7.52
C GLU A 47 -7.46 -0.20 -7.62
N ARG A 48 -6.25 -0.22 -8.20
CA ARG A 48 -5.44 -1.44 -8.31
C ARG A 48 -4.99 -1.98 -6.96
N LEU A 49 -4.90 -1.14 -5.93
CA LEU A 49 -4.51 -1.55 -4.58
C LEU A 49 -5.64 -2.26 -3.81
N THR A 50 -6.89 -2.22 -4.30
CA THR A 50 -8.04 -2.85 -3.63
C THR A 50 -7.97 -4.38 -3.55
N VAL A 51 -7.08 -5.02 -4.32
CA VAL A 51 -6.84 -6.46 -4.29
C VAL A 51 -5.96 -6.91 -3.12
N TYR A 52 -5.29 -5.98 -2.43
CA TYR A 52 -4.41 -6.28 -1.31
C TYR A 52 -5.16 -6.17 0.02
N ASP A 53 -4.72 -6.95 1.00
CA ASP A 53 -5.22 -6.86 2.38
C ASP A 53 -4.68 -5.59 3.05
N LEU A 54 -5.47 -4.51 2.94
CA LEU A 54 -5.18 -3.18 3.44
C LEU A 54 -6.34 -2.71 4.31
N THR A 55 -6.02 -2.06 5.41
CA THR A 55 -7.03 -1.43 6.27
C THR A 55 -7.63 -0.20 5.61
N GLU A 56 -6.83 0.53 4.84
CA GLU A 56 -7.26 1.74 4.16
C GLU A 56 -6.38 2.02 2.93
N ILE A 57 -6.96 2.66 1.93
CA ILE A 57 -6.26 3.23 0.77
C ILE A 57 -6.55 4.73 0.77
N LEU A 58 -5.52 5.52 1.01
CA LEU A 58 -5.60 6.98 0.96
C LEU A 58 -5.20 7.45 -0.43
N VAL A 59 -6.17 7.94 -1.19
CA VAL A 59 -5.95 8.64 -2.45
C VAL A 59 -5.99 10.14 -2.18
N VAL A 60 -4.88 10.84 -2.43
CA VAL A 60 -4.70 12.28 -2.16
C VAL A 60 -4.59 13.08 -3.44
#